data_AF-A0A3D2XH68-F1
#
_entry.id   AF-A0A3D2XH68-F1
#
_cell.length_a   1.000
_cell.length_b   1.000
_cell.length_c   1.000
_cell.angle_alpha   90.00
_cell.angle_beta   90.00
_cell.angle_gamma   90.00
#
_symmetry.space_group_name_H-M   'P 1'
#
loop_
_entity.id
_entity.type
_entity.pdbx_description
1 polymer ?
#
loop_
_entity_poly.entity_id
_entity_poly.type
_entity_poly.pdbx_seq_one_letter_code
_entity_poly.pdbx_strand_id
1 'polypeptide(L)'
;MKTRLLLLAVSQFFIYVLGTQTYAQRGGGNITCITANAGENKNICPAGSTLIGANSSSVHFNYSWTPSTGLSSSTIAQPTASPSQTTTYTLTVTPKNNLLDNGDFENGNSGFGTDYTYDITNNNYQRYEIANNPINIYPWWCNVFPSSGNNMLVIDGATSSSVRVWYQTVSVLPNTTYNFAGQFINFSNTGGNNDPNIVVTINGTMIYNSALPYSNCMWTTMNEIWQSGENDYSAEIIIYANPNVAGNGVGNDLAIDNLSFTAGECTMTSNTVTVTVEQKPVISPSGPIEWCYIYDEIRPLTLTSSPSSSYQWYKNGTAIFGATQQNLTEQNLGWDPVTFQPRNLVYTVANSCETSDPVTVIAKATSGVHVSQSGYSTTSYDFIVNLTPSYWWDPNFSITHSIGYPGNLSNIIDNNGYRKFYTNIQSGVPYPSTYRFTVNLHEFGCIRSYKYDITITGNPQPTIVRINGVKKIYESSIIPISENSIIRNSTVLLYPNPTKKNVTVNTKTPFIQIQLYNVEGILRKSYNHKGTTTTLDISSLQPGLYYLKILSKTGILTEKLIVQ
;
A
#
# COMPACT_ATOMS: atom_id res chain seq x y z
N MET A 1 28.98 68.40 -25.41
CA MET A 1 27.74 67.70 -25.00
C MET A 1 27.74 66.34 -25.68
N LYS A 2 27.62 65.26 -24.88
CA LYS A 2 27.40 63.85 -25.25
C LYS A 2 28.50 63.11 -26.04
N THR A 3 29.24 62.24 -25.33
CA THR A 3 29.22 60.78 -25.61
C THR A 3 29.45 60.02 -24.30
N ARG A 4 28.56 59.08 -23.95
CA ARG A 4 28.66 58.21 -22.77
C ARG A 4 29.58 57.04 -23.07
N LEU A 5 30.60 56.83 -22.25
CA LEU A 5 31.38 55.58 -22.17
C LEU A 5 30.96 54.89 -20.86
N LEU A 6 30.39 53.68 -20.95
CA LEU A 6 30.02 52.89 -19.79
C LEU A 6 31.21 51.98 -19.44
N LEU A 7 31.86 52.23 -18.30
CA LEU A 7 32.86 51.36 -17.69
C LEU A 7 32.18 50.07 -17.21
N LEU A 8 32.66 48.91 -17.65
CA LEU A 8 32.43 47.62 -16.98
C LEU A 8 33.64 47.32 -16.09
N ALA A 9 33.37 47.14 -14.80
CA ALA A 9 34.35 46.84 -13.78
C ALA A 9 34.97 45.45 -14.00
N VAL A 10 36.30 45.41 -13.95
CA VAL A 10 37.10 44.18 -13.92
C VAL A 10 37.15 43.70 -12.47
N SER A 11 36.64 42.49 -12.21
CA SER A 11 36.90 41.75 -10.97
C SER A 11 37.88 40.64 -11.31
N GLN A 12 39.13 40.83 -10.86
CA GLN A 12 40.16 39.79 -10.81
C GLN A 12 39.77 38.73 -9.77
N PHE A 13 39.84 37.46 -10.15
CA PHE A 13 40.15 36.39 -9.22
C PHE A 13 41.37 35.64 -9.75
N PHE A 14 42.47 35.73 -9.00
CA PHE A 14 43.65 34.89 -9.17
C PHE A 14 43.36 33.53 -8.52
N ILE A 15 43.42 32.46 -9.30
CA ILE A 15 43.76 31.12 -8.81
C ILE A 15 44.83 30.57 -9.75
N TYR A 16 46.05 30.45 -9.24
CA TYR A 16 47.12 29.68 -9.87
C TYR A 16 46.88 28.20 -9.56
N VAL A 17 46.59 27.40 -10.59
CA VAL A 17 46.90 25.97 -10.62
C VAL A 17 47.53 25.67 -11.97
N LEU A 18 48.71 25.07 -11.93
CA LEU A 18 49.54 24.74 -13.10
C LEU A 18 48.97 23.53 -13.85
N GLY A 19 48.79 23.68 -15.17
CA GLY A 19 49.03 22.65 -16.19
C GLY A 19 47.95 21.59 -16.44
N THR A 20 47.12 21.79 -17.47
CA THR A 20 47.22 21.12 -18.80
C THR A 20 45.93 21.33 -19.63
N GLN A 21 46.13 21.84 -20.86
CA GLN A 21 45.28 21.78 -22.06
C GLN A 21 43.77 22.06 -21.92
N THR A 22 43.39 23.28 -22.27
CA THR A 22 42.02 23.67 -22.67
C THR A 22 41.56 22.89 -23.90
N TYR A 23 40.54 22.04 -23.77
CA TYR A 23 39.73 21.61 -24.92
C TYR A 23 38.84 22.77 -25.35
N ALA A 24 38.90 23.14 -26.62
CA ALA A 24 38.00 24.12 -27.21
C ALA A 24 36.56 23.58 -27.18
N GLN A 25 35.71 24.19 -26.37
CA GLN A 25 34.28 23.89 -26.34
C GLN A 25 33.62 24.30 -27.66
N ARG A 26 33.19 23.31 -28.46
CA ARG A 26 32.00 23.43 -29.30
C ARG A 26 30.89 22.62 -28.65
N GLY A 27 29.90 23.31 -28.09
CA GLY A 27 28.63 22.73 -27.64
C GLY A 27 28.63 22.25 -26.18
N GLY A 28 28.31 23.16 -25.26
CA GLY A 28 27.93 22.81 -23.88
C GLY A 28 26.55 22.17 -23.84
N GLY A 29 26.42 20.94 -24.35
CA GLY A 29 25.29 20.07 -24.04
C GLY A 29 25.55 19.42 -22.69
N ASN A 30 24.64 19.57 -21.73
CA ASN A 30 24.67 18.74 -20.52
C ASN A 30 24.65 17.26 -20.97
N ILE A 31 25.64 16.49 -20.53
CA ILE A 31 25.65 15.03 -20.68
C ILE A 31 24.37 14.52 -20.03
N THR A 32 23.38 14.15 -20.85
CA THR A 32 22.12 13.63 -20.35
C THR A 32 22.27 12.13 -20.25
N CYS A 33 22.79 11.66 -19.12
CA CYS A 33 22.77 10.24 -18.81
C CYS A 33 21.31 9.77 -18.77
N ILE A 34 21.03 8.58 -19.28
CA ILE A 34 19.71 7.98 -19.14
C ILE A 34 19.36 7.85 -17.65
N THR A 35 18.08 7.71 -17.30
CA THR A 35 17.71 7.48 -15.89
C THR A 35 17.62 5.98 -15.64
N ALA A 36 18.38 5.47 -14.66
CA ALA A 36 18.20 4.10 -14.18
C ALA A 36 16.87 3.98 -13.40
N ASN A 37 16.14 2.89 -13.59
CA ASN A 37 14.84 2.69 -12.94
C ASN A 37 14.69 1.25 -12.42
N ALA A 38 14.49 1.11 -11.11
CA ALA A 38 14.32 -0.19 -10.44
C ALA A 38 12.89 -0.73 -10.53
N GLY A 39 11.95 0.06 -11.05
CA GLY A 39 10.52 -0.25 -11.11
C GLY A 39 9.76 0.25 -9.88
N GLU A 40 8.45 -0.05 -9.87
CA GLU A 40 7.54 0.25 -8.77
C GLU A 40 7.62 -0.82 -7.67
N ASN A 41 7.29 -0.43 -6.43
CA ASN A 41 7.17 -1.36 -5.30
C ASN A 41 6.23 -2.52 -5.61
N LYS A 42 6.56 -3.70 -5.09
CA LYS A 42 5.82 -4.95 -5.31
C LYS A 42 5.46 -5.61 -4.00
N ASN A 43 4.40 -6.41 -4.02
CA ASN A 43 3.99 -7.24 -2.89
C ASN A 43 4.04 -8.71 -3.31
N ILE A 44 4.55 -9.57 -2.43
CA ILE A 44 4.59 -11.02 -2.60
C ILE A 44 4.10 -11.71 -1.33
N CYS A 45 3.59 -12.92 -1.47
CA CYS A 45 3.31 -13.80 -0.33
C CYS A 45 4.60 -14.48 0.16
N PRO A 46 4.61 -15.08 1.37
CA PRO A 46 5.76 -15.85 1.83
C PRO A 46 6.13 -16.94 0.82
N ALA A 47 7.43 -17.10 0.54
CA ALA A 47 7.97 -17.95 -0.52
C ALA A 47 7.54 -17.59 -1.97
N GLY A 48 6.84 -16.47 -2.16
CA GLY A 48 6.53 -15.92 -3.47
C GLY A 48 7.74 -15.27 -4.15
N SER A 49 7.55 -14.86 -5.40
CA SER A 49 8.56 -14.12 -6.17
C SER A 49 7.93 -13.16 -7.16
N THR A 50 8.69 -12.17 -7.61
CA THR A 50 8.26 -11.18 -8.60
C THR A 50 9.45 -10.66 -9.41
N LEU A 51 9.21 -10.16 -10.62
CA LEU A 51 10.25 -9.48 -11.41
C LEU A 51 10.39 -8.02 -10.94
N ILE A 52 11.64 -7.56 -10.80
CA ILE A 52 11.98 -6.15 -10.52
C ILE A 52 12.87 -5.61 -11.64
N GLY A 53 13.00 -4.28 -11.75
CA GLY A 53 13.71 -3.62 -12.85
C GLY A 53 12.82 -3.22 -14.03
N ALA A 54 13.32 -2.30 -14.86
CA ALA A 54 12.64 -1.88 -16.09
C ALA A 54 12.75 -2.92 -17.20
N ASN A 55 11.73 -2.99 -18.08
CA ASN A 55 11.63 -4.00 -19.14
C ASN A 55 12.53 -3.71 -20.35
N SER A 56 13.84 -3.60 -20.12
CA SER A 56 14.84 -3.43 -21.17
C SER A 56 16.22 -3.84 -20.66
N SER A 57 16.62 -5.07 -20.99
CA SER A 57 18.04 -5.45 -20.96
C SER A 57 18.72 -4.75 -22.13
N SER A 58 19.72 -3.95 -21.84
CA SER A 58 20.51 -3.21 -22.82
C SER A 58 21.91 -3.79 -22.86
N VAL A 59 22.40 -4.08 -24.06
CA VAL A 59 23.79 -4.53 -24.28
C VAL A 59 24.81 -3.43 -23.96
N HIS A 60 24.36 -2.19 -23.79
CA HIS A 60 25.20 -1.03 -23.52
C HIS A 60 25.59 -0.88 -22.06
N PHE A 61 25.01 -1.68 -21.15
CA PHE A 61 25.18 -1.49 -19.72
C PHE A 61 25.50 -2.77 -18.96
N ASN A 62 26.30 -2.60 -17.91
CA ASN A 62 26.40 -3.55 -16.81
C ASN A 62 25.40 -3.14 -15.72
N TYR A 63 24.86 -4.15 -15.03
CA TYR A 63 23.87 -3.97 -13.97
C TYR A 63 24.45 -4.46 -12.64
N SER A 64 24.10 -3.79 -11.55
CA SER A 64 24.45 -4.21 -10.20
C SER A 64 23.32 -3.87 -9.23
N TRP A 65 22.69 -4.89 -8.67
CA TRP A 65 21.64 -4.76 -7.66
C TRP A 65 22.18 -4.92 -6.25
N THR A 66 21.73 -4.08 -5.33
CA THR A 66 22.06 -4.18 -3.90
C THR A 66 20.79 -4.02 -3.04
N PRO A 67 20.56 -4.89 -2.04
CA PRO A 67 21.33 -6.12 -1.75
C PRO A 67 21.10 -7.20 -2.82
N SER A 68 21.99 -8.19 -2.92
CA SER A 68 21.79 -9.35 -3.81
C SER A 68 20.90 -10.43 -3.19
N THR A 69 20.62 -10.34 -1.88
CA THR A 69 19.85 -11.33 -1.13
C THR A 69 18.45 -11.52 -1.74
N GLY A 70 18.11 -12.78 -2.05
CA GLY A 70 16.82 -13.13 -2.63
C GLY A 70 16.66 -12.75 -4.10
N LEU A 71 17.70 -12.32 -4.80
CA LEU A 71 17.66 -12.09 -6.26
C LEU A 71 18.17 -13.32 -7.01
N SER A 72 17.56 -13.62 -8.16
CA SER A 72 18.03 -14.68 -9.07
C SER A 72 19.41 -14.36 -9.68
N SER A 73 19.71 -13.07 -9.86
CA SER A 73 21.03 -12.57 -10.22
C SER A 73 21.11 -11.08 -9.87
N SER A 74 22.24 -10.63 -9.32
CA SER A 74 22.45 -9.21 -9.05
C SER A 74 23.00 -8.44 -10.27
N THR A 75 23.27 -9.11 -11.40
CA THR A 75 23.99 -8.52 -12.54
C THR A 75 23.19 -8.42 -13.83
N ILE A 76 21.88 -8.69 -13.77
CA ILE A 76 20.96 -8.57 -14.91
C ILE A 76 19.96 -7.44 -14.70
N ALA A 77 19.43 -6.89 -15.79
CA ALA A 77 18.47 -5.77 -15.75
C ALA A 77 17.18 -6.11 -14.98
N GLN A 78 16.69 -7.34 -15.15
CA GLN A 78 15.42 -7.81 -14.57
C GLN A 78 15.58 -9.14 -13.83
N PRO A 79 16.05 -9.13 -12.57
CA PRO A 79 16.07 -10.33 -11.77
C PRO A 79 14.70 -10.68 -11.22
N THR A 80 14.51 -11.95 -10.92
CA THR A 80 13.40 -12.40 -10.06
C THR A 80 13.82 -12.18 -8.61
N ALA A 81 13.01 -11.42 -7.87
CA ALA A 81 13.16 -11.17 -6.44
C ALA A 81 12.22 -12.08 -5.63
N SER A 82 12.79 -12.85 -4.72
CA SER A 82 12.12 -13.75 -3.77
C SER A 82 12.71 -13.60 -2.35
N PRO A 83 12.74 -12.39 -1.76
CA PRO A 83 13.27 -12.22 -0.41
C PRO A 83 12.37 -12.87 0.65
N SER A 84 12.97 -13.35 1.74
CA SER A 84 12.24 -13.95 2.88
C SER A 84 11.64 -12.91 3.85
N GLN A 85 12.10 -11.66 3.77
CA GLN A 85 11.59 -10.52 4.52
C GLN A 85 11.46 -9.31 3.59
N THR A 86 10.61 -8.35 3.93
CA THR A 86 10.48 -7.11 3.15
C THR A 86 11.86 -6.48 2.89
N THR A 87 12.24 -6.37 1.63
CA THR A 87 13.58 -5.95 1.21
C THR A 87 13.47 -4.83 0.19
N THR A 88 14.30 -3.80 0.36
CA THR A 88 14.43 -2.69 -0.58
C THR A 88 15.69 -2.86 -1.40
N TYR A 89 15.53 -2.86 -2.72
CA TYR A 89 16.61 -3.01 -3.68
C TYR A 89 16.90 -1.69 -4.40
N THR A 90 18.16 -1.49 -4.76
CA THR A 90 18.65 -0.39 -5.59
C THR A 90 19.44 -0.98 -6.74
N LEU A 91 19.23 -0.44 -7.95
CA LEU A 91 19.98 -0.79 -9.15
C LEU A 91 21.01 0.29 -9.47
N THR A 92 22.25 -0.13 -9.71
CA THR A 92 23.29 0.68 -10.35
C THR A 92 23.52 0.18 -11.76
N VAL A 93 23.52 1.10 -12.72
CA VAL A 93 23.75 0.84 -14.14
C VAL A 93 25.02 1.57 -14.56
N THR A 94 25.99 0.87 -15.14
CA THR A 94 27.23 1.45 -15.66
C THR A 94 27.39 1.14 -17.14
N PRO A 95 27.90 2.05 -17.98
CA PRO A 95 28.13 1.75 -19.38
C PRO A 95 29.11 0.60 -19.55
N LYS A 96 28.95 -0.17 -20.63
CA LYS A 96 29.93 -1.18 -21.03
C LYS A 96 31.22 -0.46 -21.42
N ASN A 97 32.36 -1.04 -21.03
CA ASN A 97 33.68 -0.43 -21.23
C ASN A 97 34.08 -0.27 -22.71
N ASN A 98 33.56 -1.09 -23.63
CA ASN A 98 33.77 -0.96 -25.07
C ASN A 98 32.57 -1.58 -25.81
N LEU A 99 31.99 -0.82 -26.74
CA LEU A 99 30.87 -1.26 -27.59
C LEU A 99 31.33 -2.02 -28.83
N LEU A 100 32.61 -1.97 -29.18
CA LEU A 100 33.17 -2.73 -30.31
C LEU A 100 33.37 -4.20 -29.92
N ASP A 101 33.20 -5.12 -30.86
CA ASP A 101 33.21 -6.57 -30.56
C ASP A 101 34.61 -7.19 -30.53
N ASN A 102 35.53 -6.65 -31.33
CA ASN A 102 36.91 -7.14 -31.46
C ASN A 102 37.87 -5.99 -31.80
N GLY A 103 37.79 -4.89 -31.03
CA GLY A 103 38.60 -3.70 -31.30
C GLY A 103 40.09 -3.85 -30.98
N ASP A 104 40.45 -4.84 -30.15
CA ASP A 104 41.81 -5.26 -29.79
C ASP A 104 42.32 -6.42 -30.66
N PHE A 105 41.49 -6.93 -31.59
CA PHE A 105 41.83 -7.99 -32.54
C PHE A 105 42.25 -9.36 -31.94
N GLU A 106 42.03 -9.58 -30.65
CA GLU A 106 42.38 -10.85 -29.98
C GLU A 106 41.50 -12.02 -30.44
N ASN A 107 40.28 -11.75 -30.95
CA ASN A 107 39.42 -12.77 -31.55
C ASN A 107 39.79 -13.08 -33.02
N GLY A 108 40.99 -12.71 -33.47
CA GLY A 108 41.48 -12.99 -34.81
C GLY A 108 40.69 -12.25 -35.88
N ASN A 109 40.56 -12.87 -37.06
CA ASN A 109 39.85 -12.29 -38.21
C ASN A 109 38.32 -12.41 -38.08
N SER A 110 37.75 -11.81 -37.03
CA SER A 110 36.30 -11.80 -36.77
C SER A 110 35.87 -10.51 -36.04
N GLY A 111 34.57 -10.22 -35.97
CA GLY A 111 34.04 -9.09 -35.18
C GLY A 111 34.18 -7.70 -35.81
N PHE A 112 34.64 -7.61 -37.06
CA PHE A 112 34.67 -6.36 -37.85
C PHE A 112 34.47 -6.66 -39.35
N GLY A 113 34.10 -5.63 -40.11
CA GLY A 113 34.06 -5.66 -41.57
C GLY A 113 35.24 -4.93 -42.20
N THR A 114 35.62 -5.32 -43.41
CA THR A 114 36.65 -4.66 -44.21
C THR A 114 36.39 -4.89 -45.70
N ASP A 115 36.78 -3.93 -46.54
CA ASP A 115 36.78 -4.08 -48.00
C ASP A 115 38.10 -4.71 -48.50
N TYR A 116 39.06 -4.97 -47.61
CA TYR A 116 40.35 -5.56 -47.93
C TYR A 116 40.23 -7.09 -48.03
N THR A 117 41.11 -7.72 -48.83
CA THR A 117 41.14 -9.18 -48.92
C THR A 117 42.10 -9.75 -47.87
N TYR A 118 41.64 -10.76 -47.12
CA TYR A 118 42.46 -11.49 -46.16
C TYR A 118 43.46 -12.37 -46.91
N ASP A 119 44.75 -12.28 -46.55
CA ASP A 119 45.96 -12.85 -47.20
C ASP A 119 46.90 -11.74 -47.67
N ILE A 120 47.66 -11.20 -46.72
CA ILE A 120 48.65 -10.14 -46.95
C ILE A 120 49.97 -10.65 -47.52
N THR A 121 50.17 -11.97 -47.58
CA THR A 121 51.41 -12.60 -48.06
C THR A 121 51.51 -12.60 -49.59
N ASN A 122 50.40 -12.30 -50.26
CA ASN A 122 50.34 -12.07 -51.68
C ASN A 122 50.70 -10.61 -51.98
N ASN A 123 51.66 -10.38 -52.88
CA ASN A 123 52.31 -9.09 -53.16
C ASN A 123 51.40 -8.07 -53.91
N ASN A 124 50.13 -7.99 -53.53
CA ASN A 124 49.09 -7.15 -54.09
C ASN A 124 48.60 -6.16 -53.03
N TYR A 125 48.31 -4.93 -53.45
CA TYR A 125 47.69 -3.91 -52.60
C TYR A 125 46.30 -4.32 -52.09
N GLN A 126 45.80 -3.58 -51.08
CA GLN A 126 44.47 -3.77 -50.51
C GLN A 126 44.31 -5.18 -49.90
N ARG A 127 45.27 -5.54 -49.04
CA ARG A 127 45.28 -6.79 -48.29
C ARG A 127 45.42 -6.54 -46.79
N TYR A 128 44.99 -7.49 -45.98
CA TYR A 128 45.17 -7.41 -44.53
C TYR A 128 45.43 -8.77 -43.90
N GLU A 129 45.93 -8.74 -42.67
CA GLU A 129 46.18 -9.90 -41.81
C GLU A 129 45.98 -9.52 -40.34
N ILE A 130 45.72 -10.52 -39.50
CA ILE A 130 45.80 -10.36 -38.05
C ILE A 130 47.10 -10.98 -37.58
N ALA A 131 48.02 -10.15 -37.10
CA ALA A 131 49.38 -10.60 -36.79
C ALA A 131 49.92 -9.99 -35.50
N ASN A 132 50.91 -10.64 -34.92
CA ASN A 132 51.58 -10.19 -33.70
C ASN A 132 52.74 -9.21 -33.98
N ASN A 133 53.29 -9.20 -35.19
CA ASN A 133 54.37 -8.31 -35.56
C ASN A 133 54.46 -8.20 -37.09
N PRO A 134 54.34 -6.99 -37.68
CA PRO A 134 54.32 -6.82 -39.12
C PRO A 134 55.65 -7.18 -39.80
N ILE A 135 56.79 -7.13 -39.09
CA ILE A 135 58.09 -7.53 -39.66
C ILE A 135 58.16 -9.01 -40.07
N ASN A 136 57.31 -9.85 -39.47
CA ASN A 136 57.23 -11.28 -39.82
C ASN A 136 56.54 -11.52 -41.17
N ILE A 137 55.77 -10.54 -41.66
CA ILE A 137 55.11 -10.57 -42.96
C ILE A 137 56.06 -10.03 -44.02
N TYR A 138 56.51 -8.78 -43.85
CA TYR A 138 57.51 -8.15 -44.72
C TYR A 138 58.70 -7.64 -43.90
N PRO A 139 59.94 -8.06 -44.20
CA PRO A 139 61.12 -7.73 -43.38
C PRO A 139 61.45 -6.23 -43.26
N TRP A 140 60.90 -5.40 -44.13
CA TRP A 140 61.10 -3.93 -44.15
C TRP A 140 59.98 -3.15 -43.46
N TRP A 141 58.93 -3.83 -42.97
CA TRP A 141 57.93 -3.19 -42.11
C TRP A 141 58.44 -3.03 -40.68
N CYS A 142 57.69 -2.28 -39.88
CA CYS A 142 58.02 -2.01 -38.51
C CYS A 142 58.16 -3.29 -37.67
N ASN A 143 59.19 -3.35 -36.84
CA ASN A 143 59.25 -4.29 -35.73
C ASN A 143 58.48 -3.70 -34.55
N VAL A 144 57.19 -4.00 -34.48
CA VAL A 144 56.28 -3.48 -33.45
C VAL A 144 55.39 -4.60 -32.95
N PHE A 145 55.15 -4.62 -31.64
CA PHE A 145 54.20 -5.54 -31.00
C PHE A 145 52.86 -4.84 -30.78
N PRO A 146 51.76 -5.59 -30.63
CA PRO A 146 50.47 -5.03 -30.30
C PRO A 146 50.58 -4.17 -29.05
N SER A 147 49.78 -3.12 -29.04
CA SER A 147 49.74 -2.16 -27.95
C SER A 147 49.15 -2.75 -26.67
N SER A 148 48.32 -3.78 -26.80
CA SER A 148 48.01 -4.76 -25.76
C SER A 148 47.64 -6.11 -26.39
N GLY A 149 47.65 -7.20 -25.63
CA GLY A 149 47.32 -8.51 -26.18
C GLY A 149 48.45 -9.07 -27.07
N ASN A 150 48.06 -9.87 -28.08
CA ASN A 150 48.96 -10.61 -28.95
C ASN A 150 48.74 -10.34 -30.45
N ASN A 151 47.63 -9.70 -30.83
CA ASN A 151 47.22 -9.52 -32.21
C ASN A 151 46.98 -8.03 -32.53
N MET A 152 47.21 -7.64 -33.78
CA MET A 152 46.82 -6.34 -34.31
C MET A 152 46.32 -6.51 -35.75
N LEU A 153 45.55 -5.55 -36.25
CA LEU A 153 45.17 -5.50 -37.67
C LEU A 153 46.32 -4.90 -38.47
N VAL A 154 46.92 -5.68 -39.37
CA VAL A 154 48.00 -5.26 -40.27
C VAL A 154 47.48 -5.11 -41.68
N ILE A 155 47.79 -4.00 -42.35
CA ILE A 155 47.17 -3.59 -43.62
C ILE A 155 48.25 -3.22 -44.64
N ASP A 156 48.16 -3.85 -45.82
CA ASP A 156 48.82 -3.44 -47.06
C ASP A 156 47.87 -2.46 -47.78
N GLY A 157 48.26 -1.20 -47.83
CA GLY A 157 47.37 -0.09 -48.15
C GLY A 157 46.73 -0.16 -49.53
N ALA A 158 45.56 0.45 -49.70
CA ALA A 158 44.90 0.52 -51.01
C ALA A 158 45.41 1.70 -51.84
N THR A 159 45.52 1.55 -53.16
CA THR A 159 45.90 2.62 -54.09
C THR A 159 44.75 3.59 -54.39
N SER A 160 43.52 3.21 -54.04
CA SER A 160 42.30 4.02 -54.18
C SER A 160 41.85 4.59 -52.83
N SER A 161 41.33 5.81 -52.85
CA SER A 161 40.63 6.39 -51.68
C SER A 161 39.28 5.72 -51.43
N SER A 162 38.72 5.93 -50.24
CA SER A 162 37.38 5.50 -49.83
C SER A 162 37.19 3.99 -49.73
N VAL A 163 38.28 3.23 -49.56
CA VAL A 163 38.23 1.80 -49.22
C VAL A 163 38.14 1.67 -47.70
N ARG A 164 37.15 0.93 -47.21
CA ARG A 164 36.94 0.77 -45.76
C ARG A 164 37.94 -0.25 -45.23
N VAL A 165 38.87 0.22 -44.42
CA VAL A 165 39.88 -0.62 -43.76
C VAL A 165 39.23 -1.44 -42.64
N TRP A 166 38.34 -0.79 -41.90
CA TRP A 166 37.60 -1.37 -40.80
C TRP A 166 36.24 -0.69 -40.72
N TYR A 167 35.19 -1.46 -40.47
CA TYR A 167 33.89 -0.92 -40.10
C TYR A 167 33.11 -1.86 -39.18
N GLN A 168 32.27 -1.28 -38.33
CA GLN A 168 31.31 -2.01 -37.52
C GLN A 168 30.08 -1.13 -37.27
N THR A 169 28.91 -1.74 -37.25
CA THR A 169 27.69 -1.09 -36.76
C THR A 169 27.42 -1.57 -35.35
N VAL A 170 27.39 -0.63 -34.40
CA VAL A 170 27.08 -0.92 -32.99
C VAL A 170 25.79 -0.24 -32.60
N SER A 171 25.09 -0.79 -31.63
CA SER A 171 23.94 -0.11 -31.03
C SER A 171 24.44 1.08 -30.18
N VAL A 172 23.66 2.17 -30.17
CA VAL A 172 23.91 3.35 -29.33
C VAL A 172 22.61 3.86 -28.71
N LEU A 173 22.75 4.72 -27.72
CA LEU A 173 21.66 5.41 -27.06
C LEU A 173 21.51 6.79 -27.69
N PRO A 174 20.28 7.25 -27.98
CA PRO A 174 20.05 8.62 -28.42
C PRO A 174 20.57 9.65 -27.42
N ASN A 175 20.91 10.85 -27.93
CA ASN A 175 21.37 11.98 -27.12
C ASN A 175 22.54 11.68 -26.18
N THR A 176 23.36 10.67 -26.46
CA THR A 176 24.50 10.24 -25.65
C THR A 176 25.82 10.65 -26.31
N THR A 177 26.78 11.08 -25.48
CA THR A 177 28.15 11.36 -25.90
C THR A 177 28.97 10.08 -25.85
N TYR A 178 29.71 9.82 -26.93
CA TYR A 178 30.61 8.69 -27.09
C TYR A 178 32.04 9.17 -27.35
N ASN A 179 32.99 8.36 -26.92
CA ASN A 179 34.41 8.53 -27.16
C ASN A 179 34.89 7.38 -28.05
N PHE A 180 35.33 7.71 -29.25
CA PHE A 180 36.00 6.78 -30.17
C PHE A 180 37.52 6.94 -30.03
N ALA A 181 38.23 5.87 -29.71
CA ALA A 181 39.68 5.88 -29.61
C ALA A 181 40.31 4.68 -30.31
N GLY A 182 41.59 4.78 -30.64
CA GLY A 182 42.35 3.68 -31.22
C GLY A 182 43.84 3.98 -31.34
N GLN A 183 44.63 2.95 -31.62
CA GLN A 183 46.08 3.06 -31.79
C GLN A 183 46.45 2.70 -33.23
N PHE A 184 47.29 3.55 -33.82
CA PHE A 184 47.62 3.52 -35.25
C PHE A 184 49.13 3.64 -35.44
N ILE A 185 49.64 2.98 -36.47
CA ILE A 185 51.06 3.06 -36.85
C ILE A 185 51.17 2.99 -38.36
N ASN A 186 51.92 3.91 -38.96
CA ASN A 186 52.34 3.85 -40.36
C ASN A 186 53.73 3.20 -40.43
N PHE A 187 53.91 2.19 -41.27
CA PHE A 187 55.18 1.45 -41.40
C PHE A 187 56.22 2.14 -42.27
N SER A 188 55.82 3.12 -43.08
CA SER A 188 56.64 3.63 -44.17
C SER A 188 57.61 4.72 -43.75
N ASN A 189 58.91 4.39 -43.67
CA ASN A 189 59.99 5.38 -43.52
C ASN A 189 60.45 5.99 -44.86
N THR A 190 59.61 5.96 -45.90
CA THR A 190 60.03 6.38 -47.26
C THR A 190 60.25 7.89 -47.41
N GLY A 191 59.83 8.70 -46.42
CA GLY A 191 60.02 10.15 -46.38
C GLY A 191 59.28 10.90 -47.49
N GLY A 192 58.26 11.71 -47.13
CA GLY A 192 57.52 12.58 -48.07
C GLY A 192 55.99 12.46 -47.97
N ASN A 193 55.25 13.04 -48.94
CA ASN A 193 53.77 13.15 -49.00
C ASN A 193 53.01 11.81 -49.18
N ASN A 194 53.55 10.66 -48.77
CA ASN A 194 52.97 9.33 -49.05
C ASN A 194 52.25 8.70 -47.85
N ASP A 195 52.19 9.38 -46.71
CA ASP A 195 51.52 8.88 -45.51
C ASP A 195 50.05 8.50 -45.80
N PRO A 196 49.47 7.51 -45.11
CA PRO A 196 48.03 7.28 -45.20
C PRO A 196 47.29 8.41 -44.46
N ASN A 197 46.22 8.92 -45.07
CA ASN A 197 45.29 9.84 -44.42
C ASN A 197 44.15 9.05 -43.78
N ILE A 198 44.14 9.03 -42.45
CA ILE A 198 43.13 8.34 -41.66
C ILE A 198 41.89 9.21 -41.60
N VAL A 199 40.76 8.63 -42.01
CA VAL A 199 39.44 9.24 -41.92
C VAL A 199 38.55 8.33 -41.11
N VAL A 200 37.89 8.89 -40.10
CA VAL A 200 36.87 8.17 -39.33
C VAL A 200 35.55 8.87 -39.49
N THR A 201 34.52 8.10 -39.86
CA THR A 201 33.15 8.57 -39.96
C THR A 201 32.24 7.76 -39.04
N ILE A 202 31.28 8.43 -38.41
CA ILE A 202 30.20 7.80 -37.66
C ILE A 202 28.86 8.28 -38.23
N ASN A 203 28.01 7.35 -38.68
CA ASN A 203 26.74 7.64 -39.37
C ASN A 203 26.92 8.66 -40.51
N GLY A 204 28.01 8.50 -41.29
CA GLY A 204 28.38 9.40 -42.38
C GLY A 204 28.97 10.76 -41.97
N THR A 205 28.98 11.09 -40.67
CA THR A 205 29.64 12.30 -40.16
C THR A 205 31.12 12.05 -39.94
N MET A 206 31.98 12.82 -40.59
CA MET A 206 33.43 12.77 -40.38
C MET A 206 33.79 13.33 -39.00
N ILE A 207 34.38 12.50 -38.15
CA ILE A 207 34.84 12.88 -36.80
C ILE A 207 36.37 13.02 -36.73
N TYR A 208 37.10 12.38 -37.65
CA TYR A 208 38.55 12.46 -37.74
C TYR A 208 39.00 12.54 -39.20
N ASN A 209 40.01 13.36 -39.47
CA ASN A 209 40.66 13.46 -40.77
C ASN A 209 42.08 14.04 -40.63
N SER A 210 43.08 13.17 -40.64
CA SER A 210 44.48 13.59 -40.56
C SER A 210 45.40 12.59 -41.24
N ALA A 211 46.52 13.09 -41.78
CA ALA A 211 47.64 12.26 -42.15
C ALA A 211 48.20 11.53 -40.92
N LEU A 212 48.58 10.26 -41.10
CA LEU A 212 49.28 9.44 -40.12
C LEU A 212 50.76 9.36 -40.51
N PRO A 213 51.60 10.31 -40.05
CA PRO A 213 53.00 10.33 -40.41
C PRO A 213 53.72 9.09 -39.88
N TYR A 214 54.84 8.75 -40.51
CA TYR A 214 55.74 7.74 -39.99
C TYR A 214 56.15 8.05 -38.54
N SER A 215 55.84 7.12 -37.63
CA SER A 215 55.99 7.29 -36.19
C SER A 215 57.25 6.65 -35.62
N ASN A 216 58.23 6.29 -36.46
CA ASN A 216 59.40 5.51 -36.06
C ASN A 216 59.03 4.20 -35.35
N CYS A 217 58.04 3.52 -35.90
CA CYS A 217 57.48 2.28 -35.37
C CYS A 217 56.92 2.37 -33.94
N MET A 218 56.40 3.55 -33.57
CA MET A 218 55.69 3.77 -32.32
C MET A 218 54.18 3.93 -32.54
N TRP A 219 53.38 3.42 -31.60
CA TRP A 219 51.94 3.63 -31.63
C TRP A 219 51.58 5.11 -31.47
N THR A 220 50.68 5.59 -32.33
CA THR A 220 50.02 6.89 -32.19
C THR A 220 48.59 6.67 -31.76
N THR A 221 48.19 7.30 -30.65
CA THR A 221 46.81 7.23 -30.17
C THR A 221 45.97 8.32 -30.83
N MET A 222 44.79 7.94 -31.32
CA MET A 222 43.75 8.88 -31.71
C MET A 222 42.57 8.79 -30.74
N ASN A 223 41.91 9.93 -30.53
CA ASN A 223 40.72 10.00 -29.69
C ASN A 223 39.79 11.10 -30.20
N GLU A 224 38.52 10.78 -30.41
CA GLU A 224 37.51 11.72 -30.90
C GLU A 224 36.16 11.53 -30.21
N ILE A 225 35.43 12.63 -30.06
CA ILE A 225 34.11 12.64 -29.44
C ILE A 225 33.04 12.65 -30.52
N TRP A 226 32.02 11.80 -30.35
CA TRP A 226 30.82 11.79 -31.19
C TRP A 226 29.56 11.87 -30.33
N GLN A 227 28.57 12.62 -30.79
CA GLN A 227 27.28 12.79 -30.12
C GLN A 227 26.19 12.19 -30.99
N SER A 228 25.47 11.19 -30.48
CA SER A 228 24.29 10.64 -31.13
C SER A 228 23.14 11.65 -31.11
N GLY A 229 22.35 11.72 -32.19
CA GLY A 229 21.11 12.48 -32.25
C GLY A 229 19.94 11.86 -31.47
N GLU A 230 18.78 12.51 -31.51
CA GLU A 230 17.56 12.07 -30.81
C GLU A 230 16.98 10.75 -31.34
N ASN A 231 17.30 10.38 -32.58
CA ASN A 231 16.78 9.18 -33.25
C ASN A 231 17.88 8.18 -33.63
N ASP A 232 19.10 8.39 -33.13
CA ASP A 232 20.23 7.51 -33.41
C ASP A 232 20.21 6.36 -32.39
N TYR A 233 19.82 5.17 -32.85
CA TYR A 233 19.87 3.93 -32.06
C TYR A 233 21.01 3.00 -32.51
N SER A 234 21.72 3.37 -33.56
CA SER A 234 22.90 2.68 -34.08
C SER A 234 23.94 3.66 -34.57
N ALA A 235 25.22 3.28 -34.45
CA ALA A 235 26.36 3.99 -35.00
C ALA A 235 27.10 3.07 -35.96
N GLU A 236 27.09 3.39 -37.26
CA GLU A 236 28.01 2.81 -38.24
C GLU A 236 29.32 3.58 -38.18
N ILE A 237 30.37 2.92 -37.67
CA ILE A 237 31.71 3.47 -37.52
C ILE A 237 32.55 2.90 -38.66
N ILE A 238 33.20 3.78 -39.43
CA ILE A 238 34.01 3.41 -40.58
C ILE A 238 35.36 4.10 -40.48
N ILE A 239 36.43 3.34 -40.68
CA ILE A 239 37.81 3.82 -40.79
C ILE A 239 38.28 3.63 -42.23
N TYR A 240 38.79 4.70 -42.82
CA TYR A 240 39.48 4.70 -44.10
C TYR A 240 40.95 5.04 -43.89
N ALA A 241 41.83 4.40 -44.66
CA ALA A 241 43.24 4.80 -44.80
C ALA A 241 43.46 5.21 -46.26
N ASN A 242 43.16 6.47 -46.58
CA ASN A 242 43.26 6.97 -47.95
C ASN A 242 44.73 7.20 -48.31
N PRO A 243 45.20 6.78 -49.49
CA PRO A 243 46.54 7.16 -49.93
C PRO A 243 46.60 8.68 -50.14
N ASN A 244 47.65 9.34 -49.64
CA ASN A 244 47.86 10.77 -49.86
C ASN A 244 48.07 11.12 -51.35
N VAL A 245 48.55 10.16 -52.15
CA VAL A 245 48.70 10.29 -53.60
C VAL A 245 47.88 9.19 -54.28
N ALA A 246 46.81 9.58 -54.98
CA ALA A 246 45.93 8.62 -55.66
C ALA A 246 46.70 7.77 -56.69
N GLY A 247 46.46 6.46 -56.69
CA GLY A 247 47.15 5.50 -57.56
C GLY A 247 48.55 5.10 -57.07
N ASN A 248 49.05 5.69 -55.98
CA ASN A 248 50.30 5.28 -55.33
C ASN A 248 49.99 4.36 -54.15
N GLY A 249 50.52 3.13 -54.20
CA GLY A 249 50.43 2.15 -53.10
C GLY A 249 51.70 2.08 -52.25
N VAL A 250 52.65 3.00 -52.47
CA VAL A 250 53.87 3.05 -51.68
C VAL A 250 53.64 3.92 -50.46
N GLY A 251 53.75 3.30 -49.29
CA GLY A 251 53.94 4.01 -48.02
C GLY A 251 52.68 4.31 -47.21
N ASN A 252 51.56 3.70 -47.59
CA ASN A 252 50.26 3.76 -46.93
C ASN A 252 49.95 2.49 -46.12
N ASP A 253 50.94 1.63 -45.90
CA ASP A 253 50.84 0.43 -45.06
C ASP A 253 50.80 0.80 -43.59
N LEU A 254 49.91 0.17 -42.83
CA LEU A 254 49.68 0.52 -41.43
C LEU A 254 49.29 -0.67 -40.57
N ALA A 255 49.30 -0.48 -39.26
CA ALA A 255 48.53 -1.30 -38.34
C ALA A 255 47.61 -0.47 -37.45
N ILE A 256 46.55 -1.15 -36.99
CA ILE A 256 45.53 -0.63 -36.10
C ILE A 256 45.39 -1.60 -34.93
N ASP A 257 45.24 -1.06 -33.73
CA ASP A 257 45.01 -1.83 -32.51
C ASP A 257 44.16 -1.03 -31.51
N ASN A 258 43.59 -1.70 -30.51
CA ASN A 258 42.89 -1.12 -29.37
C ASN A 258 41.80 -0.09 -29.74
N LEU A 259 41.02 -0.41 -30.77
CA LEU A 259 39.82 0.36 -31.09
C LEU A 259 38.83 0.26 -29.94
N SER A 260 38.32 1.40 -29.50
CA SER A 260 37.28 1.49 -28.49
C SER A 260 36.23 2.51 -28.85
N PHE A 261 34.99 2.18 -28.51
CA PHE A 261 33.86 3.09 -28.62
C PHE A 261 33.06 3.01 -27.33
N THR A 262 33.18 4.03 -26.51
CA THR A 262 32.70 4.02 -25.13
C THR A 262 31.69 5.14 -24.94
N ALA A 263 30.59 4.87 -24.24
CA ALA A 263 29.72 5.96 -23.79
C ALA A 263 30.44 6.72 -22.67
N GLY A 264 30.24 8.05 -22.60
CA GLY A 264 30.78 8.86 -21.49
C GLY A 264 30.41 8.29 -20.12
N GLU A 265 31.16 8.68 -19.07
CA GLU A 265 31.05 8.16 -17.69
C GLU A 265 29.68 8.42 -17.04
N CYS A 266 28.67 7.66 -17.45
CA CYS A 266 27.30 7.74 -16.92
C CYS A 266 27.05 6.57 -15.98
N THR A 267 27.66 6.57 -14.80
CA THR A 267 27.23 5.65 -13.73
C THR A 267 25.95 6.19 -13.11
N MET A 268 24.87 5.41 -13.18
CA MET A 268 23.53 5.84 -12.80
C MET A 268 22.99 4.96 -11.69
N THR A 269 22.52 5.57 -10.61
CA THR A 269 21.81 4.88 -9.53
C THR A 269 20.30 5.10 -9.71
N SER A 270 19.53 4.02 -9.64
CA SER A 270 18.08 4.07 -9.80
C SER A 270 17.36 4.63 -8.57
N ASN A 271 16.05 4.83 -8.70
CA ASN A 271 15.15 4.81 -7.54
C ASN A 271 15.25 3.45 -6.81
N THR A 272 14.67 3.37 -5.62
CA THR A 272 14.52 2.09 -4.92
C THR A 272 13.25 1.36 -5.36
N VAL A 273 13.30 0.03 -5.29
CA VAL A 273 12.12 -0.85 -5.39
C VAL A 273 12.03 -1.68 -4.11
N THR A 274 10.91 -1.58 -3.41
CA THR A 274 10.64 -2.40 -2.22
C THR A 274 9.77 -3.58 -2.59
N VAL A 275 10.25 -4.79 -2.29
CA VAL A 275 9.48 -6.03 -2.37
C VAL A 275 8.98 -6.35 -0.96
N THR A 276 7.69 -6.10 -0.73
CA THR A 276 7.02 -6.31 0.54
C THR A 276 6.57 -7.76 0.65
N VAL A 277 7.03 -8.46 1.69
CA VAL A 277 6.58 -9.82 2.00
C VAL A 277 5.35 -9.72 2.90
N GLU A 278 4.18 -9.97 2.34
CA GLU A 278 2.91 -9.93 3.08
C GLU A 278 2.77 -11.12 4.00
N GLN A 279 2.94 -10.89 5.30
CA GLN A 279 2.80 -11.93 6.31
C GLN A 279 1.33 -12.28 6.57
N LYS A 280 1.11 -13.48 7.11
CA LYS A 280 -0.17 -13.91 7.64
C LYS A 280 -0.71 -12.88 8.64
N PRO A 281 -1.94 -12.38 8.48
CA PRO A 281 -2.49 -11.42 9.43
C PRO A 281 -2.65 -12.00 10.83
N VAL A 282 -2.39 -11.20 11.86
CA VAL A 282 -2.61 -11.55 13.27
C VAL A 282 -3.69 -10.65 13.85
N ILE A 283 -4.70 -11.22 14.51
CA ILE A 283 -5.78 -10.47 15.15
C ILE A 283 -5.45 -10.20 16.62
N SER A 284 -5.48 -8.93 17.01
CA SER A 284 -5.33 -8.44 18.38
C SER A 284 -6.64 -7.81 18.87
N PRO A 285 -7.33 -8.41 19.85
CA PRO A 285 -8.52 -7.80 20.47
C PRO A 285 -8.11 -6.68 21.44
N SER A 286 -8.72 -5.50 21.30
CA SER A 286 -8.48 -4.35 22.20
C SER A 286 -9.28 -4.41 23.51
N GLY A 287 -10.15 -5.41 23.67
CA GLY A 287 -11.03 -5.59 24.83
C GLY A 287 -11.12 -7.06 25.23
N PRO A 288 -11.83 -7.36 26.34
CA PRO A 288 -11.99 -8.74 26.77
C PRO A 288 -12.67 -9.57 25.68
N ILE A 289 -12.15 -10.76 25.42
CA ILE A 289 -12.71 -11.73 24.45
C ILE A 289 -13.85 -12.55 25.05
N GLU A 290 -14.05 -12.45 26.36
CA GLU A 290 -15.27 -12.88 27.03
C GLU A 290 -16.11 -11.65 27.40
N TRP A 291 -17.39 -11.70 27.07
CA TRP A 291 -18.27 -10.54 27.13
C TRP A 291 -19.51 -10.84 27.95
N CYS A 292 -19.83 -9.99 28.93
CA CYS A 292 -21.07 -10.07 29.70
C CYS A 292 -22.05 -8.98 29.23
N TYR A 293 -22.92 -9.32 28.28
CA TYR A 293 -23.86 -8.37 27.68
C TYR A 293 -24.85 -7.83 28.71
N ILE A 294 -24.95 -6.50 28.80
CA ILE A 294 -26.05 -5.79 29.48
C ILE A 294 -27.02 -5.37 28.37
N TYR A 295 -28.33 -5.46 28.59
CA TYR A 295 -29.31 -4.89 27.66
C TYR A 295 -29.10 -3.39 27.38
N ASP A 296 -28.37 -2.67 28.25
CA ASP A 296 -28.26 -1.19 28.23
C ASP A 296 -26.82 -0.61 28.18
N GLU A 297 -25.75 -1.42 28.12
CA GLU A 297 -24.38 -0.93 27.85
C GLU A 297 -23.78 -1.65 26.64
N ILE A 298 -23.82 -0.99 25.49
CA ILE A 298 -23.07 -1.41 24.30
C ILE A 298 -21.62 -0.97 24.51
N ARG A 299 -20.75 -1.91 24.85
CA ARG A 299 -19.31 -1.72 24.63
C ARG A 299 -18.97 -2.14 23.18
N PRO A 300 -18.10 -1.44 22.45
CA PRO A 300 -17.63 -1.96 21.17
C PRO A 300 -16.55 -3.02 21.43
N LEU A 301 -16.63 -4.19 20.78
CA LEU A 301 -15.45 -5.04 20.60
C LEU A 301 -14.70 -4.52 19.37
N THR A 302 -13.45 -4.14 19.55
CA THR A 302 -12.56 -3.82 18.43
C THR A 302 -11.54 -4.93 18.26
N LEU A 303 -11.57 -5.58 17.10
CA LEU A 303 -10.54 -6.50 16.63
C LEU A 303 -9.63 -5.73 15.65
N THR A 304 -8.33 -5.80 15.86
CA THR A 304 -7.34 -5.11 15.02
C THR A 304 -6.45 -6.15 14.36
N SER A 305 -6.39 -6.14 13.03
CA SER A 305 -5.42 -6.92 12.28
C SER A 305 -4.04 -6.30 12.36
N SER A 306 -2.97 -7.10 12.30
CA SER A 306 -1.63 -6.63 11.94
C SER A 306 -1.67 -5.90 10.58
N PRO A 307 -0.74 -4.95 10.32
CA PRO A 307 -0.71 -4.22 9.06
C PRO A 307 -0.59 -5.14 7.85
N SER A 308 -1.40 -4.87 6.82
CA SER A 308 -1.39 -5.54 5.52
C SER A 308 -1.89 -4.59 4.43
N SER A 309 -1.73 -4.98 3.15
CA SER A 309 -2.16 -4.20 1.98
C SER A 309 -3.67 -4.18 1.80
N SER A 310 -4.36 -5.20 2.32
CA SER A 310 -5.78 -5.41 2.14
C SER A 310 -6.37 -6.18 3.33
N TYR A 311 -7.67 -6.03 3.52
CA TYR A 311 -8.41 -6.70 4.60
C TYR A 311 -9.77 -7.14 4.08
N GLN A 312 -10.20 -8.33 4.50
CA GLN A 312 -11.60 -8.76 4.46
C GLN A 312 -11.87 -9.57 5.72
N TRP A 313 -12.78 -9.09 6.57
CA TRP A 313 -13.16 -9.79 7.79
C TRP A 313 -14.26 -10.82 7.56
N TYR A 314 -14.21 -11.92 8.32
CA TYR A 314 -15.19 -12.98 8.32
C TYR A 314 -15.70 -13.22 9.75
N LYS A 315 -16.98 -13.57 9.86
CA LYS A 315 -17.64 -14.00 11.10
C LYS A 315 -18.25 -15.37 10.87
N ASN A 316 -17.84 -16.36 11.65
CA ASN A 316 -18.24 -17.76 11.51
C ASN A 316 -18.08 -18.26 10.05
N GLY A 317 -16.97 -17.91 9.41
CA GLY A 317 -16.66 -18.27 8.02
C GLY A 317 -17.40 -17.47 6.95
N THR A 318 -18.32 -16.57 7.31
CA THR A 318 -19.05 -15.72 6.35
C THR A 318 -18.43 -14.34 6.27
N ALA A 319 -18.20 -13.81 5.06
CA ALA A 319 -17.64 -12.48 4.86
C ALA A 319 -18.57 -11.39 5.44
N ILE A 320 -18.00 -10.47 6.22
CA ILE A 320 -18.70 -9.29 6.71
C ILE A 320 -18.63 -8.22 5.61
N PHE A 321 -19.77 -7.89 5.02
CA PHE A 321 -19.83 -6.95 3.90
C PHE A 321 -19.28 -5.56 4.28
N GLY A 322 -18.34 -5.04 3.49
CA GLY A 322 -17.72 -3.73 3.70
C GLY A 322 -16.68 -3.66 4.81
N ALA A 323 -16.39 -4.78 5.49
CA ALA A 323 -15.35 -4.85 6.51
C ALA A 323 -13.96 -5.01 5.86
N THR A 324 -13.46 -3.92 5.25
CA THR A 324 -12.20 -3.88 4.51
C THR A 324 -11.13 -3.00 5.17
N GLN A 325 -11.35 -2.58 6.41
CA GLN A 325 -10.41 -1.80 7.20
C GLN A 325 -9.59 -2.71 8.12
N GLN A 326 -8.42 -2.23 8.56
CA GLN A 326 -7.56 -2.92 9.52
C GLN A 326 -8.28 -3.21 10.85
N ASN A 327 -9.21 -2.36 11.23
CA ASN A 327 -10.00 -2.49 12.46
C ASN A 327 -11.43 -2.93 12.12
N LEU A 328 -11.92 -3.93 12.83
CA LEU A 328 -13.33 -4.31 12.85
C LEU A 328 -13.91 -3.92 14.21
N THR A 329 -14.93 -3.05 14.20
CA THR A 329 -15.70 -2.71 15.39
C THR A 329 -17.06 -3.40 15.34
N GLU A 330 -17.25 -4.37 16.23
CA GLU A 330 -18.50 -5.10 16.39
C GLU A 330 -19.31 -4.49 17.54
N GLN A 331 -20.46 -3.92 17.20
CA GLN A 331 -21.40 -3.32 18.16
C GLN A 331 -22.53 -4.28 18.55
N ASN A 332 -22.75 -5.32 17.74
CA ASN A 332 -23.79 -6.30 17.99
C ASN A 332 -23.26 -7.71 17.74
N LEU A 333 -22.90 -8.37 18.83
CA LEU A 333 -22.43 -9.77 18.80
C LEU A 333 -23.57 -10.76 18.45
N GLY A 334 -24.79 -10.27 18.13
CA GLY A 334 -25.87 -11.08 17.58
C GLY A 334 -26.45 -12.00 18.63
N TRP A 335 -27.15 -11.43 19.61
CA TRP A 335 -27.78 -12.17 20.70
C TRP A 335 -29.18 -12.70 20.30
N ASP A 336 -29.56 -13.87 20.82
CA ASP A 336 -30.88 -14.50 20.62
C ASP A 336 -31.64 -14.45 21.96
N PRO A 337 -32.75 -13.69 22.02
CA PRO A 337 -33.52 -13.54 23.24
C PRO A 337 -34.15 -14.78 23.83
N VAL A 338 -34.18 -15.86 23.07
CA VAL A 338 -34.95 -17.04 23.45
C VAL A 338 -34.09 -18.04 24.20
N THR A 339 -32.80 -18.14 23.90
CA THR A 339 -31.98 -19.30 24.29
C THR A 339 -30.96 -19.01 25.39
N PHE A 340 -30.57 -17.74 25.61
CA PHE A 340 -29.61 -17.29 26.65
C PHE A 340 -28.27 -18.08 26.72
N GLN A 341 -27.96 -18.88 25.71
CA GLN A 341 -26.74 -19.69 25.67
C GLN A 341 -25.53 -18.83 25.26
N PRO A 342 -24.35 -19.06 25.85
CA PRO A 342 -23.10 -18.48 25.36
C PRO A 342 -22.91 -18.78 23.86
N ARG A 343 -22.51 -17.78 23.09
CA ARG A 343 -22.14 -17.98 21.67
C ARG A 343 -20.65 -17.76 21.46
N ASN A 344 -20.04 -18.73 20.81
CA ASN A 344 -18.68 -18.63 20.28
C ASN A 344 -18.77 -18.02 18.88
N LEU A 345 -18.23 -16.82 18.73
CA LEU A 345 -18.11 -16.13 17.46
C LEU A 345 -16.67 -16.24 16.99
N VAL A 346 -16.46 -16.87 15.85
CA VAL A 346 -15.14 -17.06 15.27
C VAL A 346 -14.89 -15.96 14.25
N TYR A 347 -13.85 -15.18 14.48
CA TYR A 347 -13.42 -14.11 13.59
C TYR A 347 -12.10 -14.47 12.91
N THR A 348 -12.03 -14.24 11.60
CA THR A 348 -10.80 -14.27 10.81
C THR A 348 -10.71 -13.03 9.94
N VAL A 349 -9.50 -12.68 9.52
CA VAL A 349 -9.24 -11.61 8.55
C VAL A 349 -8.30 -12.14 7.47
N ALA A 350 -8.66 -11.90 6.20
CA ALA A 350 -7.83 -12.27 5.07
C ALA A 350 -7.16 -11.05 4.46
N ASN A 351 -5.94 -11.21 3.98
CA ASN A 351 -5.28 -10.29 3.05
C ASN A 351 -5.16 -10.94 1.66
N SER A 352 -4.29 -10.39 0.80
CA SER A 352 -4.10 -10.89 -0.57
C SER A 352 -3.46 -12.28 -0.65
N CYS A 353 -2.85 -12.75 0.44
CA CYS A 353 -2.08 -13.97 0.50
C CYS A 353 -2.74 -15.06 1.34
N GLU A 354 -3.14 -14.73 2.56
CA GLU A 354 -3.55 -15.71 3.56
C GLU A 354 -4.67 -15.19 4.47
N THR A 355 -5.30 -16.12 5.18
CA THR A 355 -6.28 -15.83 6.24
C THR A 355 -5.64 -16.02 7.60
N SER A 356 -5.92 -15.11 8.54
CA SER A 356 -5.43 -15.17 9.92
C SER A 356 -5.84 -16.48 10.62
N ASP A 357 -5.14 -16.80 11.70
CA ASP A 357 -5.69 -17.77 12.66
C ASP A 357 -7.01 -17.24 13.25
N PRO A 358 -7.96 -18.14 13.56
CA PRO A 358 -9.25 -17.75 14.10
C PRO A 358 -9.12 -17.23 15.53
N VAL A 359 -9.76 -16.09 15.82
CA VAL A 359 -9.99 -15.60 17.18
C VAL A 359 -11.43 -15.90 17.58
N THR A 360 -11.60 -16.60 18.69
CA THR A 360 -12.94 -16.88 19.24
C THR A 360 -13.29 -15.85 20.29
N VAL A 361 -14.42 -15.17 20.08
CA VAL A 361 -15.05 -14.26 21.02
C VAL A 361 -16.24 -14.96 21.64
N ILE A 362 -16.31 -14.98 22.96
CA ILE A 362 -17.39 -15.61 23.72
C ILE A 362 -18.35 -14.52 24.18
N ALA A 363 -19.52 -14.46 23.56
CA ALA A 363 -20.61 -13.60 24.00
C ALA A 363 -21.47 -14.33 25.03
N LYS A 364 -21.42 -13.89 26.29
CA LYS A 364 -22.27 -14.33 27.41
C LYS A 364 -23.32 -13.26 27.68
N ALA A 365 -24.57 -13.66 27.93
CA ALA A 365 -25.63 -12.75 28.34
C ALA A 365 -25.86 -12.87 29.84
N THR A 366 -26.36 -11.80 30.46
CA THR A 366 -26.81 -11.84 31.85
C THR A 366 -28.26 -11.42 31.95
N SER A 367 -28.97 -11.97 32.91
CA SER A 367 -30.36 -11.63 33.22
C SER A 367 -30.53 -10.23 33.83
N GLY A 368 -31.68 -9.60 33.57
CA GLY A 368 -32.14 -8.39 34.24
C GLY A 368 -32.87 -8.68 35.57
N VAL A 369 -32.81 -7.75 36.53
CA VAL A 369 -33.52 -7.83 37.82
C VAL A 369 -34.61 -6.77 37.88
N HIS A 370 -35.85 -7.18 38.18
CA HIS A 370 -36.98 -6.26 38.43
C HIS A 370 -37.36 -6.30 39.91
N VAL A 371 -37.58 -5.14 40.53
CA VAL A 371 -38.05 -5.05 41.92
C VAL A 371 -39.40 -4.35 41.92
N SER A 372 -40.40 -4.95 42.57
CA SER A 372 -41.76 -4.41 42.68
C SER A 372 -42.31 -4.58 44.09
N GLN A 373 -43.11 -3.64 44.55
CA GLN A 373 -43.84 -3.74 45.82
C GLN A 373 -45.03 -4.71 45.69
N SER A 374 -45.31 -5.52 46.72
CA SER A 374 -46.43 -6.47 46.68
C SER A 374 -47.48 -6.36 47.77
N GLY A 375 -47.23 -5.56 48.81
CA GLY A 375 -48.20 -5.36 49.88
C GLY A 375 -47.67 -4.53 51.05
N TYR A 376 -48.58 -4.15 51.94
CA TYR A 376 -48.28 -3.46 53.20
C TYR A 376 -49.07 -4.15 54.33
N SER A 377 -48.44 -4.41 55.47
CA SER A 377 -49.12 -4.74 56.73
C SER A 377 -48.78 -3.68 57.79
N THR A 378 -49.62 -3.52 58.82
CA THR A 378 -49.39 -2.52 59.90
C THR A 378 -48.04 -2.68 60.64
N THR A 379 -47.32 -3.80 60.42
CA THR A 379 -46.05 -4.12 61.10
C THR A 379 -44.93 -4.62 60.17
N SER A 380 -45.15 -4.80 58.86
CA SER A 380 -44.16 -5.35 57.91
C SER A 380 -44.32 -4.81 56.48
N TYR A 381 -43.20 -4.72 55.74
CA TYR A 381 -43.17 -4.35 54.33
C TYR A 381 -42.66 -5.51 53.47
N ASP A 382 -43.37 -5.75 52.36
CA ASP A 382 -43.10 -6.87 51.45
C ASP A 382 -42.57 -6.34 50.10
N PHE A 383 -41.31 -6.66 49.81
CA PHE A 383 -40.69 -6.37 48.52
C PHE A 383 -40.52 -7.66 47.72
N ILE A 384 -40.94 -7.65 46.46
CA ILE A 384 -40.70 -8.77 45.53
C ILE A 384 -39.55 -8.38 44.60
N VAL A 385 -38.55 -9.26 44.52
CA VAL A 385 -37.54 -9.20 43.47
C VAL A 385 -37.94 -10.23 42.42
N ASN A 386 -38.51 -9.75 41.32
CA ASN A 386 -38.83 -10.56 40.16
C ASN A 386 -37.57 -10.78 39.34
N LEU A 387 -37.06 -12.01 39.37
CA LEU A 387 -36.13 -12.50 38.36
C LEU A 387 -36.91 -12.95 37.14
N THR A 388 -36.32 -12.82 35.95
CA THR A 388 -36.94 -13.33 34.73
C THR A 388 -37.12 -14.85 34.81
N PRO A 389 -38.16 -15.43 34.17
CA PRO A 389 -38.65 -16.79 34.48
C PRO A 389 -37.68 -17.96 34.22
N SER A 390 -36.49 -17.74 33.69
CA SER A 390 -35.58 -18.82 33.26
C SER A 390 -34.64 -19.35 34.35
N TYR A 391 -34.63 -18.77 35.57
CA TYR A 391 -33.52 -18.98 36.52
C TYR A 391 -33.96 -19.27 37.96
N TRP A 392 -34.90 -20.18 38.14
CA TRP A 392 -35.47 -20.53 39.44
C TRP A 392 -34.49 -21.29 40.36
N TRP A 393 -33.23 -21.48 39.93
CA TRP A 393 -32.25 -22.39 40.54
C TRP A 393 -30.80 -21.88 40.59
N ASP A 394 -30.50 -20.59 40.34
CA ASP A 394 -29.12 -20.08 40.54
C ASP A 394 -28.68 -20.27 42.01
N PRO A 395 -27.72 -21.16 42.29
CA PRO A 395 -27.29 -21.46 43.66
C PRO A 395 -26.36 -20.38 44.24
N ASN A 396 -25.82 -19.48 43.42
CA ASN A 396 -24.88 -18.43 43.83
C ASN A 396 -25.53 -17.03 43.93
N PHE A 397 -26.85 -16.95 43.82
CA PHE A 397 -27.62 -15.72 44.06
C PHE A 397 -27.40 -15.22 45.48
N SER A 398 -26.97 -13.96 45.64
CA SER A 398 -26.79 -13.36 46.97
C SER A 398 -27.36 -11.94 47.04
N ILE A 399 -27.93 -11.58 48.19
CA ILE A 399 -28.35 -10.22 48.50
C ILE A 399 -27.60 -9.79 49.74
N THR A 400 -27.01 -8.60 49.69
CA THR A 400 -26.38 -7.97 50.84
C THR A 400 -27.10 -6.67 51.16
N HIS A 401 -27.26 -6.38 52.45
CA HIS A 401 -27.91 -5.15 52.93
C HIS A 401 -26.98 -4.42 53.89
N SER A 402 -26.99 -3.09 53.87
CA SER A 402 -26.31 -2.27 54.87
C SER A 402 -27.37 -1.65 55.75
N ILE A 403 -27.63 -2.26 56.90
CA ILE A 403 -28.61 -1.79 57.86
C ILE A 403 -27.88 -1.09 59.02
N GLY A 404 -28.32 0.12 59.38
CA GLY A 404 -27.93 0.81 60.62
C GLY A 404 -28.87 0.53 61.82
N TYR A 405 -29.96 -0.22 61.65
CA TYR A 405 -30.96 -0.54 62.70
C TYR A 405 -31.67 -1.89 62.49
N PRO A 406 -31.86 -2.73 63.53
CA PRO A 406 -32.09 -4.17 63.42
C PRO A 406 -33.42 -4.53 62.73
N GLY A 407 -33.36 -4.88 61.44
CA GLY A 407 -34.45 -5.52 60.69
C GLY A 407 -33.96 -6.84 60.10
N ASN A 408 -34.68 -7.94 60.33
CA ASN A 408 -34.39 -9.25 59.74
C ASN A 408 -34.96 -9.32 58.32
N LEU A 409 -34.15 -9.73 57.34
CA LEU A 409 -34.61 -10.09 56.00
C LEU A 409 -34.91 -11.60 55.96
N SER A 410 -36.16 -11.98 55.69
CA SER A 410 -36.49 -13.38 55.38
C SER A 410 -36.66 -13.55 53.87
N ASN A 411 -36.04 -14.61 53.32
CA ASN A 411 -36.11 -15.00 51.91
C ASN A 411 -37.16 -16.09 51.76
N ILE A 412 -38.29 -15.79 51.12
CA ILE A 412 -39.37 -16.77 50.87
C ILE A 412 -39.59 -16.86 49.37
N ILE A 413 -39.59 -18.08 48.84
CA ILE A 413 -40.00 -18.33 47.45
C ILE A 413 -41.52 -18.46 47.44
N ASP A 414 -42.22 -17.65 46.65
CA ASP A 414 -43.68 -17.76 46.54
C ASP A 414 -44.10 -18.92 45.63
N ASN A 415 -45.42 -19.20 45.59
CA ASN A 415 -45.99 -20.29 44.80
C ASN A 415 -45.78 -20.13 43.28
N ASN A 416 -45.32 -18.96 42.84
CA ASN A 416 -44.98 -18.65 41.45
C ASN A 416 -43.45 -18.57 41.25
N GLY A 417 -42.64 -19.04 42.20
CA GLY A 417 -41.19 -19.10 42.12
C GLY A 417 -40.45 -17.79 42.36
N TYR A 418 -41.15 -16.71 42.71
CA TYR A 418 -40.53 -15.42 42.96
C TYR A 418 -39.93 -15.37 44.37
N ARG A 419 -38.71 -14.82 44.49
CA ARG A 419 -38.10 -14.56 45.80
C ARG A 419 -38.66 -13.27 46.38
N LYS A 420 -39.40 -13.41 47.48
CA LYS A 420 -39.92 -12.31 48.30
C LYS A 420 -38.99 -12.05 49.47
N PHE A 421 -38.82 -10.77 49.76
CA PHE A 421 -38.03 -10.30 50.90
C PHE A 421 -38.92 -9.48 51.81
N TYR A 422 -38.95 -9.88 53.07
CA TYR A 422 -39.71 -9.19 54.12
C TYR A 422 -38.75 -8.40 54.98
N THR A 423 -39.11 -7.15 55.30
CA THR A 423 -38.44 -6.39 56.34
C THR A 423 -39.44 -5.93 57.38
N ASN A 424 -39.18 -6.27 58.64
CA ASN A 424 -39.98 -5.81 59.77
C ASN A 424 -39.42 -4.47 60.24
N ILE A 425 -40.22 -3.41 60.14
CA ILE A 425 -39.85 -2.10 60.68
C ILE A 425 -40.30 -2.06 62.15
N GLN A 426 -39.34 -2.02 63.07
CA GLN A 426 -39.65 -1.89 64.49
C GLN A 426 -40.37 -0.57 64.79
N SER A 427 -41.35 -0.60 65.69
CA SER A 427 -42.03 0.60 66.19
C SER A 427 -41.01 1.57 66.81
N GLY A 428 -40.98 2.84 66.33
CA GLY A 428 -40.11 3.89 66.88
C GLY A 428 -39.03 4.45 65.95
N VAL A 429 -38.97 4.00 64.69
CA VAL A 429 -38.02 4.54 63.69
C VAL A 429 -38.42 5.98 63.29
N PRO A 430 -37.50 6.96 63.31
CA PRO A 430 -37.80 8.33 62.89
C PRO A 430 -38.07 8.41 61.39
N TYR A 431 -39.11 9.18 61.00
CA TYR A 431 -39.47 9.42 59.61
C TYR A 431 -38.95 10.79 59.15
N PRO A 432 -38.38 10.91 57.93
CA PRO A 432 -38.20 9.86 56.93
C PRO A 432 -36.96 8.99 57.13
N SER A 433 -37.02 7.72 56.74
CA SER A 433 -35.90 6.76 56.79
C SER A 433 -35.65 6.12 55.43
N THR A 434 -34.38 5.95 55.05
CA THR A 434 -33.96 5.34 53.77
C THR A 434 -33.18 4.05 53.99
N TYR A 435 -33.62 2.97 53.35
CA TYR A 435 -33.00 1.64 53.39
C TYR A 435 -32.26 1.37 52.09
N ARG A 436 -31.00 0.90 52.18
CA ARG A 436 -30.19 0.54 51.00
C ARG A 436 -29.94 -0.96 50.95
N PHE A 437 -30.16 -1.56 49.78
CA PHE A 437 -29.85 -2.97 49.54
C PHE A 437 -29.12 -3.16 48.20
N THR A 438 -28.28 -4.19 48.14
CA THR A 438 -27.54 -4.60 46.95
C THR A 438 -27.91 -6.04 46.59
N VAL A 439 -28.40 -6.27 45.37
CA VAL A 439 -28.67 -7.60 44.82
C VAL A 439 -27.51 -8.01 43.94
N ASN A 440 -26.82 -9.09 44.27
CA ASN A 440 -25.73 -9.64 43.47
C ASN A 440 -26.17 -10.90 42.71
N LEU A 441 -26.03 -10.88 41.38
CA LEU A 441 -26.23 -12.03 40.51
C LEU A 441 -24.87 -12.58 40.06
N HIS A 442 -24.72 -13.91 40.08
CA HIS A 442 -23.52 -14.60 39.62
C HIS A 442 -23.90 -15.57 38.50
N GLU A 443 -23.74 -15.17 37.23
CA GLU A 443 -24.20 -15.94 36.08
C GLU A 443 -23.06 -16.23 35.09
N PHE A 444 -22.73 -17.50 34.84
CA PHE A 444 -21.68 -17.94 33.91
C PHE A 444 -20.30 -17.23 34.08
N GLY A 445 -19.93 -16.91 35.33
CA GLY A 445 -18.70 -16.18 35.67
C GLY A 445 -18.83 -14.64 35.61
N CYS A 446 -19.98 -14.11 35.19
CA CYS A 446 -20.31 -12.69 35.26
C CYS A 446 -20.93 -12.35 36.62
N ILE A 447 -20.39 -11.35 37.32
CA ILE A 447 -20.99 -10.81 38.56
C ILE A 447 -21.70 -9.51 38.23
N ARG A 448 -22.96 -9.36 38.66
CA ARG A 448 -23.69 -8.08 38.63
C ARG A 448 -24.14 -7.68 40.01
N SER A 449 -24.16 -6.38 40.27
CA SER A 449 -24.67 -5.78 41.51
C SER A 449 -25.70 -4.70 41.20
N TYR A 450 -26.93 -4.87 41.68
CA TYR A 450 -28.00 -3.88 41.57
C TYR A 450 -28.21 -3.22 42.93
N LYS A 451 -28.05 -1.90 43.01
CA LYS A 451 -28.23 -1.14 44.24
C LYS A 451 -29.58 -0.43 44.22
N TYR A 452 -30.30 -0.46 45.33
CA TYR A 452 -31.60 0.14 45.49
C TYR A 452 -31.72 0.86 46.82
N ASP A 453 -32.30 2.06 46.79
CA ASP A 453 -32.62 2.89 47.96
C ASP A 453 -34.14 3.00 48.10
N ILE A 454 -34.69 2.66 49.26
CA ILE A 454 -36.12 2.77 49.58
C ILE A 454 -36.32 3.82 50.67
N THR A 455 -37.02 4.92 50.38
CA THR A 455 -37.33 5.96 51.37
C THR A 455 -38.79 5.88 51.82
N ILE A 456 -38.98 5.87 53.14
CA ILE A 456 -40.30 5.80 53.80
C ILE A 456 -40.59 7.15 54.47
N THR A 457 -41.69 7.80 54.09
CA THR A 457 -42.13 9.08 54.67
C THR A 457 -43.53 8.95 55.30
N GLY A 458 -43.68 9.22 56.60
CA GLY A 458 -44.98 9.41 57.27
C GLY A 458 -45.39 8.33 58.28
N ASN A 459 -46.21 8.74 59.27
CA ASN A 459 -46.87 7.93 60.31
C ASN A 459 -48.29 8.52 60.48
N PRO A 460 -49.41 7.77 60.57
CA PRO A 460 -49.61 6.31 60.59
C PRO A 460 -49.86 5.67 59.22
N GLN A 461 -49.66 6.42 58.13
CA GLN A 461 -49.75 5.92 56.75
C GLN A 461 -48.42 6.20 56.05
N PRO A 462 -47.41 5.33 56.21
CA PRO A 462 -46.11 5.58 55.60
C PRO A 462 -46.22 5.39 54.08
N THR A 463 -45.73 6.36 53.34
CA THR A 463 -45.73 6.34 51.87
C THR A 463 -44.30 6.07 51.39
N ILE A 464 -44.14 5.14 50.45
CA ILE A 464 -42.85 4.93 49.76
C ILE A 464 -42.73 6.03 48.72
N VAL A 465 -41.73 6.91 48.87
CA VAL A 465 -41.59 8.09 48.01
C VAL A 465 -40.60 7.86 46.87
N ARG A 466 -39.71 6.86 47.00
CA ARG A 466 -38.73 6.57 45.97
C ARG A 466 -38.12 5.18 46.11
N ILE A 467 -38.02 4.46 44.99
CA ILE A 467 -37.10 3.33 44.80
C ILE A 467 -36.01 3.84 43.87
N ASN A 468 -34.94 4.43 44.41
CA ASN A 468 -33.83 4.89 43.58
C ASN A 468 -32.80 3.78 43.39
N GLY A 469 -32.75 3.21 42.18
CA GLY A 469 -31.61 2.41 41.76
C GLY A 469 -30.65 3.21 40.89
N VAL A 470 -29.35 2.87 40.95
CA VAL A 470 -28.45 3.16 39.83
C VAL A 470 -28.81 2.10 38.78
N LYS A 471 -29.58 2.28 37.70
CA LYS A 471 -30.39 3.31 37.02
C LYS A 471 -31.25 2.42 36.08
N LYS A 472 -32.59 2.40 36.05
CA LYS A 472 -33.53 3.41 35.56
C LYS A 472 -34.93 2.98 36.06
N ILE A 473 -35.55 3.86 36.84
CA ILE A 473 -36.91 3.70 37.35
C ILE A 473 -37.85 3.98 36.18
N TYR A 474 -38.68 3.03 35.78
CA TYR A 474 -39.93 3.36 35.09
C TYR A 474 -40.96 3.52 36.20
N GLU A 475 -41.06 4.73 36.75
CA GLU A 475 -42.27 5.13 37.45
C GLU A 475 -43.39 5.12 36.40
N SER A 476 -44.57 4.62 36.79
CA SER A 476 -45.81 4.78 36.05
C SER A 476 -46.17 6.26 36.04
N SER A 477 -45.47 7.02 35.20
CA SER A 477 -45.67 8.44 34.99
C SER A 477 -46.27 8.62 33.62
N ILE A 478 -47.41 9.30 33.62
CA ILE A 478 -48.08 9.90 32.47
C ILE A 478 -47.01 10.44 31.52
N ILE A 479 -46.93 9.87 30.32
CA ILE A 479 -45.93 10.20 29.30
C ILE A 479 -46.16 11.65 28.85
N PRO A 480 -45.23 12.59 29.08
CA PRO A 480 -45.19 13.80 28.28
C PRO A 480 -44.72 13.39 26.89
N ILE A 481 -45.49 13.76 25.88
CA ILE A 481 -45.09 13.65 24.48
C ILE A 481 -43.97 14.66 24.23
N SER A 482 -42.73 14.25 24.48
CA SER A 482 -41.54 14.73 23.75
C SER A 482 -40.29 14.00 24.26
N GLU A 483 -39.89 12.93 23.58
CA GLU A 483 -38.48 12.59 23.45
C GLU A 483 -38.32 11.69 22.23
N ASN A 484 -37.62 12.21 21.22
CA ASN A 484 -37.13 11.42 20.10
C ASN A 484 -36.15 10.37 20.66
N SER A 485 -36.62 9.16 20.94
CA SER A 485 -35.73 8.02 21.11
C SER A 485 -35.11 7.68 19.76
N ILE A 486 -33.79 7.84 19.74
CA ILE A 486 -32.91 7.78 18.59
C ILE A 486 -32.92 6.37 17.99
N ILE A 487 -33.58 6.19 16.85
CA ILE A 487 -33.15 5.28 15.79
C ILE A 487 -32.88 6.14 14.56
N ARG A 488 -31.64 6.63 14.42
CA ARG A 488 -31.17 7.25 13.17
C ARG A 488 -30.91 6.13 12.14
N ASN A 489 -31.97 5.57 11.55
CA ASN A 489 -31.99 5.06 10.16
C ASN A 489 -33.28 4.32 9.71
N SER A 490 -34.39 4.36 10.44
CA SER A 490 -35.68 3.86 9.92
C SER A 490 -36.57 5.04 9.52
N THR A 491 -36.44 5.51 8.28
CA THR A 491 -37.41 6.46 7.69
C THR A 491 -38.75 5.75 7.54
N VAL A 492 -39.75 6.17 8.32
CA VAL A 492 -41.15 5.80 8.10
C VAL A 492 -41.70 6.75 7.03
N LEU A 493 -42.22 6.19 5.95
CA LEU A 493 -42.86 6.96 4.88
C LEU A 493 -44.37 6.81 5.01
N LEU A 494 -45.06 7.94 5.20
CA LEU A 494 -46.51 8.02 5.23
C LEU A 494 -47.03 8.74 3.99
N TYR A 495 -47.85 8.08 3.19
CA TYR A 495 -48.42 8.71 1.99
C TYR A 495 -49.81 8.14 1.60
N PRO A 496 -50.75 9.00 1.16
CA PRO A 496 -50.69 10.45 1.25
C PRO A 496 -50.80 10.91 2.72
N ASN A 497 -50.14 12.01 3.06
CA ASN A 497 -50.22 12.70 4.35
C ASN A 497 -50.02 14.20 4.10
N PRO A 498 -51.06 15.06 4.18
CA PRO A 498 -52.39 14.80 4.73
C PRO A 498 -53.29 13.82 3.93
N THR A 499 -54.30 13.22 4.58
CA THR A 499 -55.26 12.30 3.93
C THR A 499 -56.65 12.30 4.58
N LYS A 500 -57.68 11.83 3.86
CA LYS A 500 -59.09 11.74 4.32
C LYS A 500 -59.62 10.33 4.52
N LYS A 501 -59.05 9.34 3.80
CA LYS A 501 -59.59 7.98 3.76
C LYS A 501 -58.56 6.94 4.13
N ASN A 502 -57.44 6.90 3.41
CA ASN A 502 -56.42 5.87 3.62
C ASN A 502 -55.03 6.50 3.74
N VAL A 503 -54.16 5.90 4.54
CA VAL A 503 -52.72 6.22 4.58
C VAL A 503 -51.91 4.96 4.43
N THR A 504 -50.92 4.98 3.55
CA THR A 504 -49.94 3.90 3.42
C THR A 504 -48.76 4.18 4.34
N VAL A 505 -48.42 3.18 5.15
CA VAL A 505 -47.27 3.15 6.05
C VAL A 505 -46.21 2.25 5.44
N ASN A 506 -45.04 2.78 5.14
CA ASN A 506 -43.89 2.02 4.67
C ASN A 506 -42.70 2.23 5.61
N THR A 507 -42.09 1.13 6.06
CA THR A 507 -40.95 1.11 6.97
C THR A 507 -39.83 0.22 6.43
N LYS A 508 -38.58 0.58 6.73
CA LYS A 508 -37.43 -0.29 6.41
C LYS A 508 -37.38 -1.57 7.23
N THR A 509 -37.90 -1.55 8.45
CA THR A 509 -37.94 -2.72 9.35
C THR A 509 -39.36 -3.28 9.49
N PRO A 510 -39.56 -4.61 9.59
CA PRO A 510 -40.88 -5.19 9.74
C PRO A 510 -41.55 -4.77 11.05
N PHE A 511 -42.75 -4.18 10.97
CA PHE A 511 -43.62 -3.93 12.11
C PHE A 511 -44.58 -5.09 12.36
N ILE A 512 -45.14 -5.13 13.58
CA ILE A 512 -46.09 -6.14 14.05
C ILE A 512 -47.42 -5.56 14.51
N GLN A 513 -47.48 -4.25 14.78
CA GLN A 513 -48.69 -3.53 15.17
C GLN A 513 -48.55 -2.04 14.88
N ILE A 514 -49.65 -1.38 14.50
CA ILE A 514 -49.74 0.08 14.34
C ILE A 514 -50.92 0.59 15.17
N GLN A 515 -50.69 1.62 15.97
CA GLN A 515 -51.68 2.28 16.82
C GLN A 515 -51.79 3.76 16.45
N LEU A 516 -53.01 4.30 16.39
CA LEU A 516 -53.26 5.73 16.14
C LEU A 516 -53.81 6.40 17.39
N TYR A 517 -53.14 7.48 17.81
CA TYR A 517 -53.51 8.31 18.96
C TYR A 517 -53.89 9.71 18.50
N ASN A 518 -54.87 10.34 19.15
CA ASN A 518 -55.10 11.78 19.00
C ASN A 518 -54.06 12.61 19.79
N VAL A 519 -54.12 13.93 19.70
CA VAL A 519 -53.18 14.83 20.40
C VAL A 519 -53.28 14.75 21.92
N GLU A 520 -54.42 14.31 22.47
CA GLU A 520 -54.62 14.05 23.89
C GLU A 520 -54.06 12.68 24.35
N GLY A 521 -53.45 11.89 23.45
CA GLY A 521 -52.83 10.60 23.78
C GLY A 521 -53.82 9.44 23.92
N ILE A 522 -55.08 9.61 23.52
CA ILE A 522 -56.13 8.58 23.55
C ILE A 522 -56.02 7.73 22.28
N LEU A 523 -56.01 6.40 22.45
CA LEU A 523 -56.00 5.44 21.35
C LEU A 523 -57.33 5.51 20.57
N ARG A 524 -57.26 5.74 19.26
CA ARG A 524 -58.44 5.85 18.37
C ARG A 524 -58.61 4.63 17.47
N LYS A 525 -57.52 4.07 16.94
CA LYS A 525 -57.54 2.82 16.18
C LYS A 525 -56.27 2.00 16.44
N SER A 526 -56.39 0.68 16.31
CA SER A 526 -55.26 -0.26 16.38
C SER A 526 -55.36 -1.26 15.24
N TYR A 527 -54.21 -1.60 14.66
CA TYR A 527 -54.08 -2.50 13.53
C TYR A 527 -52.99 -3.53 13.79
N ASN A 528 -53.37 -4.81 13.80
CA ASN A 528 -52.44 -5.93 14.00
C ASN A 528 -51.90 -6.44 12.65
N HIS A 529 -51.23 -5.58 11.90
CA HIS A 529 -50.58 -5.95 10.63
C HIS A 529 -49.11 -6.28 10.84
N LYS A 530 -48.62 -7.31 10.14
CA LYS A 530 -47.22 -7.72 10.13
C LYS A 530 -46.63 -7.51 8.74
N GLY A 531 -45.49 -6.83 8.64
CA GLY A 531 -44.82 -6.57 7.36
C GLY A 531 -44.03 -5.28 7.36
N THR A 532 -43.56 -4.86 6.20
CA THR A 532 -42.82 -3.59 5.99
C THR A 532 -43.68 -2.52 5.33
N THR A 533 -44.85 -2.88 4.78
CA THR A 533 -45.78 -1.92 4.18
C THR A 533 -47.22 -2.35 4.45
N THR A 534 -48.10 -1.40 4.78
CA THR A 534 -49.54 -1.63 4.90
C THR A 534 -50.32 -0.35 4.61
N THR A 535 -51.57 -0.48 4.21
CA THR A 535 -52.49 0.65 4.03
C THR A 535 -53.55 0.62 5.12
N LEU A 536 -53.72 1.73 5.84
CA LEU A 536 -54.65 1.88 6.95
C LEU A 536 -55.88 2.69 6.51
N ASP A 537 -57.08 2.21 6.83
CA ASP A 537 -58.33 2.93 6.61
C ASP A 537 -58.64 3.85 7.81
N ILE A 538 -58.49 5.14 7.60
CA ILE A 538 -58.72 6.21 8.57
C ILE A 538 -60.03 6.97 8.35
N SER A 539 -60.91 6.54 7.45
CA SER A 539 -62.09 7.33 7.03
C SER A 539 -63.07 7.67 8.14
N SER A 540 -63.01 6.94 9.26
CA SER A 540 -63.86 7.15 10.44
C SER A 540 -63.26 8.09 11.49
N LEU A 541 -62.08 8.65 11.25
CA LEU A 541 -61.43 9.61 12.15
C LEU A 541 -61.92 11.03 11.84
N GLN A 542 -62.11 11.85 12.87
CA GLN A 542 -62.41 13.28 12.69
C GLN A 542 -61.17 14.02 12.17
N PRO A 543 -61.34 15.10 11.38
CA PRO A 543 -60.22 15.93 10.94
C PRO A 543 -59.37 16.43 12.12
N GLY A 544 -58.05 16.33 12.02
CA GLY A 544 -57.14 16.68 13.11
C GLY A 544 -55.75 16.05 12.98
N LEU A 545 -54.89 16.34 13.96
CA LEU A 545 -53.55 15.76 14.06
C LEU A 545 -53.60 14.47 14.88
N TYR A 546 -52.97 13.43 14.36
CA TYR A 546 -52.83 12.12 15.01
C TYR A 546 -51.37 11.69 15.01
N TYR A 547 -51.04 10.80 15.95
CA TYR A 547 -49.73 10.18 16.06
C TYR A 547 -49.85 8.68 15.81
N LEU A 548 -49.12 8.18 14.81
CA LEU A 548 -48.94 6.77 14.57
C LEU A 548 -47.83 6.26 15.48
N LYS A 549 -48.09 5.18 16.20
CA LYS A 549 -47.12 4.41 16.95
C LYS A 549 -46.99 3.04 16.29
N ILE A 550 -45.85 2.78 15.68
CA ILE A 550 -45.54 1.57 14.91
C ILE A 550 -44.62 0.70 15.76
N LEU A 551 -45.14 -0.44 16.21
CA LEU A 551 -44.38 -1.40 17.01
C LEU A 551 -43.68 -2.39 16.08
N SER A 552 -42.37 -2.51 16.22
CA SER A 552 -41.54 -3.49 15.53
C SER A 552 -40.81 -4.38 16.54
N LYS A 553 -40.24 -5.49 16.07
CA LYS A 553 -39.35 -6.32 16.92
C LYS A 553 -38.11 -5.56 17.41
N THR A 554 -37.72 -4.50 16.68
CA THR A 554 -36.51 -3.72 16.92
C THR A 554 -36.75 -2.42 17.69
N GLY A 555 -38.01 -2.09 18.03
CA GLY A 555 -38.36 -0.86 18.74
C GLY A 555 -39.69 -0.24 18.30
N ILE A 556 -39.97 0.96 18.82
CA ILE A 556 -41.18 1.73 18.54
C ILE A 556 -40.80 2.93 17.67
N LEU A 557 -41.51 3.10 16.54
CA LEU A 557 -41.39 4.29 15.69
C LEU A 557 -42.65 5.14 15.85
N THR A 558 -42.51 6.46 15.78
CA THR A 558 -43.64 7.38 15.84
C THR A 558 -43.63 8.35 14.66
N GLU A 559 -44.80 8.60 14.08
CA GLU A 559 -44.95 9.55 12.99
C GLU A 559 -46.24 10.37 13.09
N LYS A 560 -46.21 11.57 12.53
CA LYS A 560 -47.37 12.48 12.50
C LYS A 560 -48.26 12.18 11.29
N LEU A 561 -49.56 12.08 11.51
CA LEU A 561 -50.59 11.98 10.47
C LEU A 561 -51.57 13.12 10.57
N ILE A 562 -51.81 13.81 9.46
CA ILE A 562 -52.81 14.87 9.34
C ILE A 562 -54.04 14.29 8.64
N VAL A 563 -55.16 14.22 9.35
CA VAL A 563 -56.47 13.80 8.82
C VAL A 563 -57.28 15.02 8.44
N GLN A 564 -57.80 15.07 7.20
CA GLN A 564 -58.53 16.21 6.64
C GLN A 564 -60.03 16.00 6.48
#